data_AF-A0A089X5R6-F1
#
_entry.id   AF-A0A089X5R6-F1
#
_cell.length_a   1.000
_cell.length_b   1.000
_cell.length_c   1.000
_cell.angle_alpha   90.00
_cell.angle_beta   90.00
_cell.angle_gamma   90.00
#
_symmetry.space_group_name_H-M   'P 1'
#
loop_
_entity.id
_entity.type
_entity.pdbx_description
1 polymer ?
#
loop_
_entity_poly.entity_id
_entity_poly.type
_entity_poly.pdbx_seq_one_letter_code
_entity_poly.pdbx_strand_id
1 'polypeptide(L)'
;MGQRQRDVAELCGRLYAALWALERIAGSPGDLDKPGTPHYVISHGPETEFRKHLDDVGERLYRARTGRPEARAPAAGLLQDMANFIPPDGIPSGNFGTEERESFDRGLREQRTAYEEKFGDLLS
;
A
#
# COMPACT_ATOMS: atom_id res chain seq x y z
N MET A 1 15.97 -18.87 -5.97
CA MET A 1 14.57 -18.36 -6.06
C MET A 1 14.24 -17.35 -4.95
N GLY A 2 14.86 -17.42 -3.77
CA GLY A 2 14.51 -16.55 -2.62
C GLY A 2 14.69 -15.04 -2.81
N GLN A 3 15.76 -14.55 -3.47
CA GLN A 3 15.95 -13.09 -3.60
C GLN A 3 14.81 -12.41 -4.36
N ARG A 4 14.38 -12.99 -5.49
CA ARG A 4 13.25 -12.47 -6.27
C ARG A 4 11.95 -12.43 -5.46
N GLN A 5 11.69 -13.45 -4.64
CA GLN A 5 10.51 -13.49 -3.78
C GLN A 5 10.55 -12.42 -2.69
N ARG A 6 11.72 -12.17 -2.11
CA ARG A 6 11.95 -11.06 -1.17
C ARG A 6 11.75 -9.70 -1.82
N ASP A 7 12.28 -9.49 -3.03
CA ASP A 7 12.11 -8.24 -3.78
C ASP A 7 10.63 -7.97 -4.09
N VAL A 8 9.90 -9.01 -4.53
CA VAL A 8 8.44 -8.95 -4.73
C VAL A 8 7.71 -8.62 -3.43
N ALA A 9 8.10 -9.25 -2.32
CA ALA A 9 7.47 -8.99 -1.04
C ALA A 9 7.71 -7.56 -0.54
N GLU A 10 8.92 -7.03 -0.75
CA GLU A 10 9.25 -5.63 -0.47
C GLU A 10 8.40 -4.67 -1.31
N LEU A 11 8.25 -4.94 -2.62
CA LEU A 11 7.36 -4.17 -3.49
C LEU A 11 5.90 -4.19 -2.99
N CYS A 12 5.40 -5.36 -2.59
CA CYS A 12 4.08 -5.47 -1.98
C CYS A 12 3.97 -4.65 -0.67
N GLY A 13 5.02 -4.58 0.13
CA GLY A 13 5.08 -3.71 1.31
C GLY A 13 4.92 -2.24 0.95
N ARG A 14 5.65 -1.77 -0.07
CA ARG A 14 5.55 -0.40 -0.58
C ARG A 14 4.19 -0.09 -1.18
N LEU A 15 3.60 -1.05 -1.90
CA LEU A 15 2.24 -0.95 -2.43
C LEU A 15 1.22 -0.80 -1.30
N TYR A 16 1.32 -1.61 -0.24
CA TYR A 16 0.45 -1.51 0.93
C TYR A 16 0.55 -0.12 1.59
N ALA A 17 1.78 0.40 1.74
CA ALA A 17 1.99 1.75 2.26
C ALA A 17 1.31 2.83 1.39
N ALA A 18 1.33 2.69 0.06
CA ALA A 18 0.67 3.62 -0.85
C ALA A 18 -0.86 3.58 -0.71
N LEU A 19 -1.43 2.38 -0.57
CA LEU A 19 -2.87 2.18 -0.36
C LEU A 19 -3.32 2.80 0.97
N TRP A 20 -2.53 2.61 2.02
CA TRP A 20 -2.73 3.23 3.33
C TRP A 20 -2.69 4.76 3.25
N ALA A 21 -1.69 5.33 2.59
CA ALA A 21 -1.57 6.77 2.44
C ALA A 21 -2.75 7.37 1.67
N LEU A 22 -3.21 6.70 0.60
CA LEU A 22 -4.37 7.17 -0.16
C LEU A 22 -5.66 7.12 0.68
N GLU A 23 -5.84 6.07 1.49
CA GLU A 23 -6.98 5.93 2.40
C GLU A 23 -7.06 7.11 3.40
N ARG A 24 -5.91 7.48 3.98
CA ARG A 24 -5.77 8.61 4.90
C ARG A 24 -6.08 9.94 4.23
N ILE A 25 -5.44 10.21 3.09
CA ILE A 25 -5.62 11.45 2.34
C ILE A 25 -7.06 11.59 1.79
N ALA A 26 -7.74 10.47 1.53
CA ALA A 26 -9.16 10.45 1.17
C ALA A 26 -10.10 10.78 2.36
N GLY A 27 -9.57 10.92 3.58
CA GLY A 27 -10.35 11.26 4.78
C GLY A 27 -11.20 10.11 5.32
N SER A 28 -10.86 8.87 4.97
CA SER A 28 -11.60 7.68 5.45
C SER A 28 -10.79 6.99 6.55
N PRO A 29 -11.36 6.77 7.76
CA PRO A 29 -10.76 5.85 8.72
C PRO A 29 -10.96 4.44 8.15
N GLY A 30 -9.98 3.94 7.40
CA GLY A 30 -10.09 2.62 6.80
C GLY A 30 -9.27 1.57 7.52
N ASP A 31 -9.39 0.35 7.00
CA ASP A 31 -8.97 -0.87 7.67
C ASP A 31 -7.46 -1.10 7.60
N LEU A 32 -6.74 -0.35 6.75
CA LEU A 32 -5.34 -0.62 6.45
C LEU A 32 -4.39 -0.27 7.60
N ASP A 33 -4.83 0.56 8.54
CA ASP A 33 -4.05 0.90 9.75
C ASP A 33 -4.45 0.09 10.99
N LYS A 34 -5.43 -0.80 10.87
CA LYS A 34 -5.82 -1.66 12.00
C LYS A 34 -4.66 -2.62 12.33
N PRO A 35 -4.35 -2.83 13.61
CA PRO A 35 -3.31 -3.78 14.01
C PRO A 35 -3.56 -5.17 13.42
N GLY A 36 -2.53 -5.74 12.79
CA GLY A 36 -2.59 -7.07 12.19
C GLY A 36 -3.14 -7.13 10.77
N THR A 37 -3.75 -6.06 10.22
CA THR A 37 -4.21 -6.04 8.82
C THR A 37 -3.08 -6.30 7.81
N PRO A 38 -1.89 -5.68 7.92
CA PRO A 38 -0.81 -5.94 6.96
C PRO A 38 -0.39 -7.42 6.92
N HIS A 39 -0.29 -8.05 8.10
CA HIS A 39 0.06 -9.46 8.22
C HIS A 39 -1.07 -10.39 7.76
N TYR A 40 -2.33 -9.98 7.92
CA TYR A 40 -3.48 -10.70 7.37
C TYR A 40 -3.40 -10.75 5.84
N VAL A 41 -3.17 -9.61 5.18
CA VAL A 41 -3.07 -9.49 3.71
C VAL A 41 -2.06 -10.47 3.15
N ILE A 42 -0.87 -10.56 3.74
CA ILE A 42 0.19 -11.44 3.23
C ILE A 42 0.07 -12.92 3.65
N SER A 43 -0.88 -13.24 4.53
CA SER A 43 -1.09 -14.60 5.08
C SER A 43 -2.40 -15.26 4.65
N HIS A 44 -3.27 -14.56 3.92
CA HIS A 44 -4.59 -15.05 3.51
C HIS A 44 -4.85 -14.83 2.01
N GLY A 45 -3.84 -15.14 1.18
CA GLY A 45 -3.90 -14.94 -0.26
C GLY A 45 -3.61 -13.48 -0.64
N PRO A 46 -2.33 -13.09 -0.73
CA PRO A 46 -1.93 -11.71 -1.00
C PRO A 46 -2.58 -11.14 -2.25
N GLU A 47 -2.60 -11.90 -3.36
CA GLU A 47 -3.27 -11.48 -4.59
C GLU A 47 -4.72 -11.06 -4.38
N THR A 48 -5.50 -11.87 -3.64
CA THR A 48 -6.92 -11.61 -3.37
C THR A 48 -7.10 -10.35 -2.53
N GLU A 49 -6.33 -10.21 -1.45
CA GLU A 49 -6.47 -9.08 -0.53
C GLU A 49 -6.00 -7.76 -1.17
N PHE A 50 -4.88 -7.78 -1.89
CA PHE A 50 -4.44 -6.60 -2.63
C PHE A 50 -5.44 -6.18 -3.72
N ARG A 51 -6.05 -7.14 -4.43
CA ARG A 51 -7.06 -6.83 -5.45
C ARG A 51 -8.25 -6.08 -4.84
N LYS A 52 -8.76 -6.53 -3.69
CA LYS A 52 -9.84 -5.82 -2.97
C LYS A 52 -9.46 -4.36 -2.68
N HIS A 53 -8.25 -4.12 -2.19
CA HIS A 53 -7.80 -2.77 -1.90
C HIS A 53 -7.55 -1.92 -3.16
N LEU A 54 -7.09 -2.54 -4.24
CA LEU A 54 -6.91 -1.89 -5.54
C LEU A 54 -8.24 -1.50 -6.18
N ASP A 55 -9.29 -2.31 -6.02
CA ASP A 55 -10.63 -2.01 -6.53
C ASP A 55 -11.21 -0.73 -5.88
N ASP A 56 -10.87 -0.46 -4.61
CA ASP A 56 -11.29 0.76 -3.89
C ASP A 56 -10.52 2.03 -4.30
N VAL A 57 -9.40 1.91 -5.03
CA VAL A 57 -8.51 3.06 -5.33
C VAL A 57 -9.23 4.17 -6.08
N GLY A 58 -10.10 3.82 -7.03
CA GLY A 58 -10.84 4.80 -7.82
C GLY A 58 -11.73 5.70 -6.95
N GLU A 59 -12.44 5.11 -5.99
CA GLU A 59 -13.29 5.85 -5.07
C GLU A 59 -12.47 6.70 -4.09
N ARG A 60 -11.38 6.15 -3.53
CA ARG A 60 -10.50 6.90 -2.63
C ARG A 60 -9.85 8.09 -3.34
N LEU A 61 -9.42 7.91 -4.58
CA LEU A 61 -8.88 8.99 -5.42
C LEU A 61 -9.92 10.08 -5.67
N TYR A 62 -11.16 9.70 -6.01
CA TYR A 62 -12.25 10.66 -6.20
C TYR A 62 -12.49 11.49 -4.93
N ARG A 63 -12.56 10.84 -3.77
CA ARG A 63 -12.73 11.51 -2.47
C ARG A 63 -11.57 12.43 -2.14
N ALA A 64 -10.33 11.98 -2.33
CA ALA A 64 -9.14 12.81 -2.11
C ALA A 64 -9.14 14.06 -3.03
N ARG A 65 -9.58 13.92 -4.28
CA ARG A 65 -9.59 15.01 -5.27
C ARG A 65 -10.72 16.02 -5.03
N THR A 66 -11.86 15.57 -4.53
CA THR A 66 -13.05 16.41 -4.32
C THR A 66 -13.16 16.95 -2.90
N GLY A 67 -12.58 16.28 -1.90
CA GLY A 67 -12.69 16.62 -0.49
C GLY A 67 -11.79 17.78 -0.04
N ARG A 68 -10.48 17.73 -0.36
CA ARG A 68 -9.48 18.71 0.12
C ARG A 68 -8.58 19.18 -1.02
N PRO A 69 -8.43 20.50 -1.28
CA PRO A 69 -7.54 21.00 -2.33
C PRO A 69 -6.08 20.52 -2.20
N GLU A 70 -5.56 20.49 -0.97
CA GLU A 70 -4.19 20.09 -0.62
C GLU A 70 -3.91 18.59 -0.86
N ALA A 71 -4.95 17.75 -0.84
CA ALA A 71 -4.86 16.31 -1.11
C ALA A 71 -4.72 15.96 -2.61
N ARG A 72 -5.03 16.91 -3.51
CA ARG A 72 -5.19 16.63 -4.94
C ARG A 72 -3.93 16.18 -5.66
N ALA A 73 -2.78 16.78 -5.35
CA ALA A 73 -1.51 16.45 -5.97
C ALA A 73 -0.87 15.21 -5.32
N PRO A 74 -0.84 15.06 -3.98
CA PRO A 74 -0.44 13.82 -3.32
C PRO A 74 -1.19 12.59 -3.81
N ALA A 75 -2.52 12.67 -3.96
CA ALA A 75 -3.34 11.54 -4.42
C ALA A 75 -2.99 11.09 -5.85
N ALA A 76 -2.63 12.02 -6.74
CA ALA A 76 -2.18 11.67 -8.09
C ALA A 76 -0.79 11.02 -8.09
N GLY A 77 0.13 11.51 -7.25
CA GLY A 77 1.45 10.89 -7.08
C GLY A 77 1.35 9.47 -6.52
N LEU A 78 0.47 9.24 -5.54
CA LEU A 78 0.23 7.92 -4.97
C LEU A 78 -0.26 6.91 -6.00
N LEU A 79 -1.09 7.32 -6.96
CA LEU A 79 -1.53 6.43 -8.04
C LEU A 79 -0.36 5.97 -8.92
N GLN A 80 0.56 6.90 -9.23
CA GLN A 80 1.77 6.56 -9.98
C GLN A 80 2.68 5.64 -9.17
N ASP A 81 2.86 5.91 -7.88
CA ASP A 81 3.65 5.07 -6.98
C ASP A 81 3.07 3.64 -6.90
N MET A 82 1.74 3.49 -6.76
CA MET A 82 1.07 2.19 -6.79
C MET A 82 1.37 1.42 -8.08
N ALA A 83 1.27 2.08 -9.24
CA ALA A 83 1.57 1.44 -10.52
C ALA A 83 3.02 0.94 -10.60
N ASN A 84 3.97 1.66 -9.98
CA ASN A 84 5.37 1.26 -9.93
C ASN A 84 5.66 0.16 -8.89
N PHE A 85 4.82 0.02 -7.86
CA PHE A 85 5.00 -0.97 -6.80
C PHE A 85 4.25 -2.29 -7.05
N ILE A 86 3.35 -2.34 -8.02
CA ILE A 86 2.81 -3.62 -8.50
C ILE A 86 3.96 -4.42 -9.13
N PRO A 87 4.27 -5.64 -8.63
CA PRO A 87 5.36 -6.43 -9.19
C PRO A 87 5.10 -6.76 -10.67
N PRO A 88 6.14 -6.85 -11.52
CA PRO A 88 5.99 -7.04 -12.97
C PRO A 88 5.32 -8.36 -13.35
N ASP A 89 5.47 -9.40 -12.52
CA ASP A 89 4.80 -10.70 -12.70
C ASP A 89 3.49 -10.82 -11.92
N GLY A 90 3.01 -9.71 -11.34
CA GLY A 90 1.84 -9.65 -10.48
C GLY A 90 2.12 -9.99 -9.02
N ILE A 91 1.06 -9.85 -8.21
CA ILE A 91 1.10 -10.14 -6.78
C ILE A 91 1.01 -11.65 -6.57
N PRO A 92 1.84 -12.27 -5.72
CA PRO A 92 1.80 -13.71 -5.50
C PRO A 92 0.45 -14.22 -4.99
N SER A 93 -0.01 -15.34 -5.54
CA SER A 93 -1.23 -16.04 -5.10
C SER A 93 -1.03 -16.84 -3.81
N GLY A 94 0.21 -17.21 -3.50
CA GLY A 94 0.59 -17.92 -2.28
C GLY A 94 0.96 -16.99 -1.14
N ASN A 95 0.76 -17.47 0.10
CA ASN A 95 1.15 -16.76 1.31
C ASN A 95 2.66 -16.52 1.39
N PHE A 96 3.04 -15.42 2.03
CA PHE A 96 4.44 -15.09 2.25
C PHE A 96 5.04 -15.97 3.34
N GLY A 97 6.24 -16.51 3.06
CA GLY A 97 7.09 -17.17 4.04
C GLY A 97 7.80 -16.18 4.96
N THR A 98 8.65 -16.67 5.85
CA THR A 98 9.30 -15.83 6.87
C THR A 98 10.16 -14.72 6.27
N GLU A 99 11.01 -15.03 5.29
CA GLU A 99 11.90 -14.04 4.66
C GLU A 99 11.14 -13.02 3.81
N GLU A 100 10.06 -13.45 3.15
CA GLU A 100 9.17 -12.57 2.41
C GLU A 100 8.43 -11.62 3.35
N ARG A 101 7.94 -12.10 4.50
CA ARG A 101 7.29 -11.26 5.52
C ARG A 101 8.23 -10.18 6.04
N GLU A 102 9.47 -10.52 6.35
CA GLU A 102 10.48 -9.54 6.78
C GLU A 102 10.75 -8.48 5.70
N SER A 103 10.81 -8.90 4.44
CA SER A 103 11.02 -7.98 3.31
C SER A 103 9.80 -7.09 3.05
N PHE A 104 8.59 -7.63 3.20
CA PHE A 104 7.35 -6.88 3.18
C PHE A 104 7.31 -5.83 4.29
N ASP A 105 7.60 -6.22 5.53
CA ASP A 105 7.59 -5.31 6.68
C ASP A 105 8.64 -4.19 6.50
N ARG A 106 9.80 -4.51 5.93
CA ARG A 106 10.81 -3.50 5.57
C ARG A 106 10.26 -2.50 4.56
N GLY A 107 9.72 -2.98 3.43
CA GLY A 107 9.18 -2.12 2.38
C GLY A 107 8.01 -1.25 2.85
N LEU A 108 7.12 -1.84 3.66
CA LEU A 108 6.00 -1.14 4.29
C LEU A 108 6.49 -0.02 5.20
N ARG A 109 7.40 -0.33 6.13
CA ARG A 109 7.91 0.63 7.11
C ARG A 109 8.63 1.79 6.43
N GLU A 110 9.58 1.48 5.54
CA GLU A 110 10.38 2.51 4.84
C GLU A 110 9.49 3.45 4.02
N GLN A 111 8.52 2.89 3.29
CA GLN A 111 7.64 3.71 2.45
C GLN A 111 6.63 4.51 3.27
N ARG A 112 6.13 3.98 4.41
CA ARG A 112 5.30 4.75 5.35
C ARG A 112 6.07 5.95 5.88
N THR A 113 7.30 5.75 6.36
CA THR A 113 8.16 6.85 6.83
C THR A 113 8.37 7.89 5.73
N ALA A 114 8.65 7.46 4.50
CA ALA A 114 8.81 8.39 3.37
C ALA A 114 7.52 9.20 3.08
N TYR A 115 6.34 8.59 3.21
CA TYR A 115 5.07 9.31 3.05
C TYR A 115 4.74 10.22 4.23
N GLU A 116 5.06 9.82 5.46
CA GLU A 116 4.92 10.66 6.66
C GLU A 116 5.77 11.92 6.54
N GLU A 117 7.02 11.79 6.09
CA GLU A 117 7.91 12.93 5.81
C GLU A 117 7.38 13.83 4.67
N LYS A 118 6.81 13.22 3.62
CA LYS A 118 6.37 13.93 2.42
C LYS A 118 5.01 14.61 2.57
N PHE A 119 4.07 13.99 3.29
CA PHE A 119 2.67 14.40 3.34
C PHE A 119 2.26 14.94 4.71
N GLY A 120 3.02 14.65 5.77
CA GLY A 120 2.82 15.22 7.11
C GLY A 120 1.37 15.17 7.58
N ASP A 121 0.82 16.35 7.86
CA ASP A 121 -0.54 16.54 8.39
C ASP A 121 -1.65 15.96 7.52
N LEU A 122 -1.41 15.68 6.24
CA LEU A 122 -2.40 15.04 5.37
C LEU A 122 -2.69 13.58 5.73
N LEU A 123 -1.80 12.95 6.49
CA LEU A 123 -1.94 11.56 6.94
C LEU A 123 -2.50 11.42 8.35
N SER A 124 -2.78 12.55 9.02
CA SER A 124 -3.32 12.61 10.39
C SER A 124 -4.84 12.45 10.46
#